data_AF-A0A0Q4CQR0-F1
#
_entry.id   AF-A0A0Q4CQR0-F1
#
_cell.length_a   1.000
_cell.length_b   1.000
_cell.length_c   1.000
_cell.angle_alpha   90.00
_cell.angle_beta   90.00
_cell.angle_gamma   90.00
#
_symmetry.space_group_name_H-M   'P 1'
#
loop_
_entity.id
_entity.type
_entity.pdbx_description
1 polymer ?
#
loop_
_entity_poly.entity_id
_entity_poly.type
_entity_poly.pdbx_seq_one_letter_code
_entity_poly.pdbx_strand_id
1 'polypeptide(L)'
;MNRIGWAFLGIFVLVGGLVALLVDFGGTSAPPIRAFADAPIGLAAPPPSGQLVLPVRGVGWPGIRDSFGEARAGGERHHTGVDIMAPAGAPVVAAASGTVEKLYYSNGGGGVTAYVRSPDRRLSYYYAHLAAYAPTLHEGGMVRAGDPIGAVGDSGNAGAGNFHLHFGIERVEPGEPWYRGRAINPYPLLARGRAER
;
A
#
# COMPACT_ATOMS: atom_id res chain seq x y z
N MET A 1 -9.03 -10.42 -67.63
CA MET A 1 -8.24 -10.97 -66.50
C MET A 1 -6.83 -10.43 -66.63
N ASN A 2 -6.50 -9.36 -65.89
CA ASN A 2 -5.38 -8.46 -66.24
C ASN A 2 -4.36 -8.48 -65.09
N ARG A 3 -3.09 -8.64 -65.43
CA ARG A 3 -1.93 -8.90 -64.55
C ARG A 3 -1.53 -7.74 -63.61
N ILE A 4 -2.40 -6.76 -63.39
CA ILE A 4 -2.12 -5.53 -62.62
C ILE A 4 -2.56 -5.68 -61.14
N GLY A 5 -3.47 -6.61 -60.83
CA GLY A 5 -4.01 -6.81 -59.48
C GLY A 5 -3.06 -7.45 -58.45
N TRP A 6 -1.94 -8.04 -58.87
CA TRP A 6 -1.00 -8.72 -57.96
C TRP A 6 0.18 -7.85 -57.51
N ALA A 7 0.45 -6.73 -58.19
CA ALA A 7 1.58 -5.86 -57.83
C ALA A 7 1.31 -5.01 -56.58
N PHE A 8 0.04 -4.72 -56.25
CA PHE A 8 -0.31 -3.91 -55.08
C PHE A 8 -0.40 -4.70 -53.76
N LEU A 9 -0.45 -6.03 -53.80
CA LEU A 9 -0.43 -6.86 -52.58
C LEU A 9 0.99 -7.08 -52.04
N GLY A 10 2.03 -6.92 -52.87
CA GLY A 10 3.43 -7.16 -52.47
C GLY A 10 4.09 -6.02 -51.70
N ILE A 11 3.65 -4.77 -51.87
CA ILE A 11 4.30 -3.60 -51.24
C ILE A 11 3.79 -3.35 -49.81
N PHE A 12 2.55 -3.74 -49.49
CA PHE A 12 2.00 -3.53 -48.14
C PHE A 12 2.58 -4.49 -47.08
N VAL A 13 3.05 -5.67 -47.50
CA VAL A 13 3.68 -6.66 -46.60
C VAL A 13 5.14 -6.28 -46.27
N LEU A 14 5.84 -5.59 -47.17
CA LEU A 14 7.25 -5.21 -46.96
C LEU A 14 7.43 -3.96 -46.07
N VAL A 15 6.47 -3.04 -46.03
CA VAL A 15 6.52 -1.88 -45.11
C VAL A 15 6.03 -2.24 -43.70
N GLY A 16 5.06 -3.17 -43.59
CA GLY A 16 4.62 -3.68 -42.29
C GLY A 16 5.65 -4.56 -41.57
N GLY A 17 6.52 -5.25 -42.34
CA GLY A 17 7.58 -6.09 -41.79
C GLY A 17 8.80 -5.33 -41.26
N LEU A 18 9.06 -4.11 -41.72
CA LEU A 18 10.26 -3.35 -41.34
C LEU A 18 10.07 -2.45 -40.10
N VAL A 19 8.83 -2.12 -39.73
CA VAL A 19 8.55 -1.36 -38.48
C VAL A 19 8.50 -2.28 -37.24
N ALA A 20 8.36 -3.59 -37.43
CA ALA A 20 8.34 -4.57 -36.34
C ALA A 20 9.74 -4.94 -35.78
N LEU A 21 10.82 -4.36 -36.30
CA LEU A 21 12.20 -4.72 -35.91
C LEU A 21 12.95 -3.63 -35.11
N LEU A 22 12.27 -2.56 -34.66
CA LEU A 22 12.91 -1.44 -33.94
C LEU A 22 12.11 -0.92 -32.72
N VAL A 23 11.38 -1.81 -32.05
CA VAL A 23 10.84 -1.51 -30.71
C VAL A 23 11.29 -2.58 -29.74
N ASP A 24 12.57 -2.55 -29.40
CA ASP A 24 13.10 -3.27 -28.24
C ASP A 24 12.72 -2.46 -26.99
N PHE A 25 11.50 -2.70 -26.47
CA PHE A 25 11.22 -2.36 -25.08
C PHE A 25 12.02 -3.35 -24.25
N GLY A 26 13.20 -2.93 -23.81
CA GLY A 26 14.00 -3.62 -22.80
C GLY A 26 13.10 -3.97 -21.62
N GLY A 27 12.61 -5.20 -21.63
CA GLY A 27 11.84 -5.79 -20.56
C GLY A 27 12.79 -6.01 -19.40
N THR A 28 12.94 -5.00 -18.54
CA THR A 28 13.31 -5.27 -17.17
C THR A 28 12.14 -6.03 -16.56
N SER A 29 12.23 -7.35 -16.64
CA SER A 29 11.38 -8.25 -15.89
C SER A 29 11.54 -7.87 -14.42
N ALA A 30 10.62 -7.06 -13.90
CA ALA A 30 10.43 -6.94 -12.46
C ALA A 30 10.30 -8.38 -11.93
N PRO A 31 11.06 -8.74 -10.87
CA PRO A 31 10.97 -10.09 -10.33
C PRO A 31 9.50 -10.39 -10.02
N PRO A 32 9.01 -11.61 -10.30
CA PRO A 32 7.64 -11.96 -9.95
C PRO A 32 7.46 -11.68 -8.47
N ILE A 33 6.57 -10.74 -8.14
CA ILE A 33 6.08 -10.54 -6.78
C ILE A 33 5.60 -11.93 -6.36
N ARG A 34 6.30 -12.55 -5.41
CA ARG A 34 5.90 -13.85 -4.87
C ARG A 34 4.43 -13.73 -4.52
N ALA A 35 3.61 -14.49 -5.24
CA ALA A 35 2.21 -14.66 -4.89
C ALA A 35 2.14 -14.97 -3.40
N PHE A 36 1.16 -14.37 -2.72
CA PHE A 36 0.81 -14.63 -1.33
C PHE A 36 0.55 -16.13 -1.17
N ALA A 37 1.59 -16.93 -0.97
CA ALA A 37 1.49 -18.34 -0.73
C ALA A 37 1.28 -18.52 0.78
N ASP A 38 0.01 -18.67 1.14
CA ASP A 38 -0.48 -19.53 2.22
C ASP A 38 0.23 -19.42 3.58
N ALA A 39 0.58 -18.20 4.00
CA ALA A 39 0.84 -17.99 5.43
C ALA A 39 -0.49 -18.25 6.16
N PRO A 40 -0.56 -19.19 7.13
CA PRO A 40 -1.81 -19.48 7.81
C PRO A 40 -2.37 -18.19 8.39
N ILE A 41 -3.62 -17.89 8.04
CA ILE A 41 -4.39 -16.80 8.64
C ILE A 41 -4.68 -17.25 10.07
N GLY A 42 -3.69 -17.10 10.95
CA GLY A 42 -3.91 -17.17 12.37
C GLY A 42 -4.85 -16.04 12.73
N LEU A 43 -6.08 -16.38 13.14
CA LEU A 43 -7.00 -15.45 13.78
C LEU A 43 -6.37 -15.05 15.12
N ALA A 44 -5.51 -14.03 15.09
CA ALA A 44 -5.05 -13.40 16.32
C ALA A 44 -6.27 -12.87 17.06
N ALA A 45 -6.34 -13.13 18.36
CA ALA A 45 -7.39 -12.58 19.20
C ALA A 45 -7.37 -11.04 19.08
N PRO A 46 -8.53 -10.37 18.93
CA PRO A 46 -8.56 -8.92 18.79
C PRO A 46 -7.88 -8.28 20.01
N PRO A 47 -7.05 -7.23 19.79
CA PRO A 47 -6.37 -6.57 20.89
C PRO A 47 -7.38 -5.99 21.88
N PRO A 48 -7.06 -5.93 23.19
CA PRO A 48 -7.90 -5.25 24.15
C PRO A 48 -8.12 -3.80 23.72
N SER A 49 -9.33 -3.29 23.97
CA SER A 49 -9.76 -1.94 23.59
C SER A 49 -8.68 -0.90 23.93
N GLY A 50 -8.08 -0.30 22.90
CA GLY A 50 -7.04 0.73 23.03
C GLY A 50 -5.61 0.31 22.67
N GLN A 51 -5.36 -0.93 22.26
CA GLN A 51 -4.07 -1.36 21.69
C GLN A 51 -4.20 -1.70 20.21
N LEU A 52 -3.19 -1.34 19.41
CA LEU A 52 -3.13 -1.64 17.99
C LEU A 52 -2.25 -2.86 17.74
N VAL A 53 -2.67 -3.71 16.80
CA VAL A 53 -1.80 -4.71 16.17
C VAL A 53 -0.72 -3.98 15.38
N LEU A 54 0.50 -4.50 15.41
CA LEU A 54 1.56 -3.96 14.56
C LEU A 54 1.24 -4.27 13.09
N PRO A 55 1.09 -3.26 12.21
CA PRO A 55 0.52 -3.48 10.90
C PRO A 55 1.49 -4.09 9.88
N VAL A 56 2.67 -4.56 10.29
CA VAL A 56 3.61 -5.30 9.44
C VAL A 56 4.02 -6.59 10.13
N ARG A 57 3.72 -7.73 9.50
CA ARG A 57 4.11 -9.04 10.05
C ARG A 57 5.63 -9.23 10.04
N GLY A 58 6.17 -9.82 11.11
CA GLY A 58 7.60 -10.08 11.26
C GLY A 58 8.43 -8.90 11.77
N VAL A 59 7.83 -7.71 11.91
CA VAL A 59 8.44 -6.59 12.62
C VAL A 59 8.10 -6.73 14.11
N GLY A 60 9.07 -6.46 14.98
CA GLY A 60 8.85 -6.37 16.42
C GLY A 60 8.92 -4.92 16.89
N TRP A 61 8.38 -4.64 18.08
CA TRP A 61 8.48 -3.31 18.72
C TRP A 61 9.89 -2.69 18.64
N PRO A 62 10.99 -3.41 18.95
CA PRO A 62 12.33 -2.83 18.92
C PRO A 62 12.77 -2.34 17.54
N GLY A 63 12.08 -2.77 16.47
CA GLY A 63 12.32 -2.33 15.11
C GLY A 63 11.54 -1.07 14.70
N ILE A 64 10.73 -0.48 15.60
CA ILE A 64 9.92 0.71 15.31
C ILE A 64 10.53 1.89 16.05
N ARG A 65 10.63 3.01 15.35
CA ARG A 65 11.08 4.28 15.91
C ARG A 65 9.95 5.29 15.88
N ASP A 66 9.89 6.17 16.87
CA ASP A 66 9.00 7.33 16.80
C ASP A 66 9.54 8.31 15.75
N SER A 67 8.95 8.27 14.56
CA SER A 67 9.25 9.19 13.47
C SER A 67 8.18 10.27 13.29
N PHE A 68 7.17 10.34 14.17
CA PHE A 68 6.08 11.30 14.03
C PHE A 68 6.59 12.74 14.24
N GLY A 69 6.11 13.67 13.42
CA GLY A 69 6.50 15.09 13.49
C GLY A 69 7.86 15.43 12.88
N GLU A 70 8.64 14.43 12.48
CA GLU A 70 9.93 14.64 11.83
C GLU A 70 9.82 15.50 10.57
N ALA A 71 10.85 16.32 10.34
CA ALA A 71 10.94 17.14 9.15
C ALA A 71 11.00 16.27 7.88
N ARG A 72 10.21 16.65 6.88
CA ARG A 72 10.15 16.03 5.54
C ARG A 72 10.35 17.10 4.50
N ALA A 73 10.89 16.70 3.34
CA ALA A 73 11.15 17.60 2.21
C ALA A 73 11.90 18.88 2.63
N GLY A 74 13.03 18.73 3.32
CA GLY A 74 13.85 19.87 3.76
C GLY A 74 13.22 20.75 4.84
N GLY A 75 12.14 20.31 5.50
CA GLY A 75 11.45 21.07 6.55
C GLY A 75 10.11 21.67 6.13
N GLU A 76 9.70 21.49 4.86
CA GLU A 76 8.42 22.00 4.35
C GLU A 76 7.20 21.25 4.90
N ARG A 77 7.39 20.01 5.36
CA ARG A 77 6.31 19.17 5.88
C ARG A 77 6.76 18.47 7.16
N HIS A 78 5.79 18.12 7.98
CA HIS A 78 5.97 17.24 9.12
C HIS A 78 5.43 15.85 8.81
N HIS A 79 6.11 14.83 9.30
CA HIS A 79 5.67 13.46 9.16
C HIS A 79 4.41 13.20 10.00
N THR A 80 3.33 12.76 9.35
CA THR A 80 2.00 12.58 9.98
C THR A 80 1.70 11.14 10.40
N GLY A 81 2.73 10.30 10.50
CA GLY A 81 2.61 8.89 10.85
C GLY A 81 3.91 8.32 11.41
N VAL A 82 4.03 7.00 11.36
CA VAL A 82 5.27 6.27 11.63
C VAL A 82 5.67 5.46 10.41
N ASP A 83 6.97 5.42 10.13
CA ASP A 83 7.52 4.59 9.05
C ASP A 83 8.05 3.29 9.65
N ILE A 84 7.48 2.17 9.22
CA ILE A 84 7.82 0.83 9.67
C ILE A 84 8.62 0.16 8.57
N MET A 85 9.96 0.12 8.76
CA MET A 85 10.88 -0.48 7.81
C MET A 85 10.68 -1.99 7.73
N ALA A 86 10.53 -2.51 6.50
CA ALA A 86 10.40 -3.93 6.26
C ALA A 86 10.77 -4.28 4.81
N PRO A 87 11.14 -5.54 4.52
CA PRO A 87 11.44 -5.95 3.15
C PRO A 87 10.26 -5.74 2.20
N ALA A 88 10.55 -5.52 0.92
CA ALA A 88 9.55 -5.49 -0.15
C ALA A 88 8.67 -6.76 -0.09
N GLY A 89 7.35 -6.57 -0.19
CA GLY A 89 6.41 -7.69 -0.13
C GLY A 89 6.05 -8.16 1.27
N ALA A 90 6.63 -7.60 2.35
CA ALA A 90 6.26 -7.99 3.71
C ALA A 90 4.75 -7.79 3.95
N PRO A 91 4.04 -8.75 4.60
CA PRO A 91 2.59 -8.65 4.77
C PRO A 91 2.19 -7.47 5.64
N VAL A 92 1.27 -6.65 5.13
CA VAL A 92 0.63 -5.55 5.86
C VAL A 92 -0.75 -6.01 6.32
N VAL A 93 -1.04 -5.80 7.61
CA VAL A 93 -2.30 -6.21 8.25
C VAL A 93 -3.00 -5.03 8.91
N ALA A 94 -4.31 -5.18 9.15
CA ALA A 94 -5.11 -4.16 9.78
C ALA A 94 -4.65 -3.97 11.24
N ALA A 95 -4.25 -2.75 11.60
CA ALA A 95 -3.84 -2.43 12.96
C ALA A 95 -5.01 -2.51 13.97
N ALA A 96 -6.23 -2.32 13.49
CA ALA A 96 -7.47 -2.40 14.25
C ALA A 96 -8.64 -2.80 13.36
N SER A 97 -9.70 -3.31 13.99
CA SER A 97 -10.95 -3.63 13.30
C SER A 97 -11.63 -2.36 12.78
N GLY A 98 -12.32 -2.46 11.63
CA GLY A 98 -13.01 -1.33 11.03
C GLY A 98 -13.59 -1.66 9.65
N THR A 99 -13.97 -0.62 8.93
CA THR A 99 -14.48 -0.68 7.56
C THR A 99 -13.46 -0.08 6.62
N VAL A 100 -13.15 -0.73 5.51
CA VAL A 100 -12.32 -0.17 4.43
C VAL A 100 -13.09 0.98 3.80
N GLU A 101 -12.71 2.21 4.12
CA GLU A 101 -13.41 3.41 3.69
C GLU A 101 -12.96 3.83 2.28
N LYS A 102 -11.68 3.65 1.97
CA LYS A 102 -11.12 4.01 0.66
C LYS A 102 -9.88 3.20 0.31
N LEU A 103 -9.81 2.76 -0.94
CA LEU A 103 -8.60 2.30 -1.63
C LEU A 103 -8.27 3.34 -2.70
N TYR A 104 -7.05 3.89 -2.67
CA TYR A 104 -6.73 5.04 -3.49
C TYR A 104 -5.26 5.05 -3.93
N TYR A 105 -5.01 5.62 -5.11
CA TYR A 105 -3.66 5.99 -5.52
C TYR A 105 -3.44 7.49 -5.28
N SER A 106 -2.64 7.82 -4.27
CA SER A 106 -2.35 9.19 -3.86
C SER A 106 -1.17 9.80 -4.62
N ASN A 107 -1.48 10.72 -5.53
CA ASN A 107 -0.50 11.57 -6.21
C ASN A 107 0.17 12.59 -5.27
N GLY A 108 -0.35 12.78 -4.04
CA GLY A 108 0.23 13.66 -3.01
C GLY A 108 1.43 13.05 -2.27
N GLY A 109 1.94 11.91 -2.75
CA GLY A 109 3.09 11.20 -2.18
C GLY A 109 2.74 9.87 -1.53
N GLY A 110 1.47 9.58 -1.22
CA GLY A 110 1.08 8.33 -0.55
C GLY A 110 1.25 7.07 -1.41
N GLY A 111 1.25 7.20 -2.75
CA GLY A 111 1.31 6.04 -3.64
C GLY A 111 0.06 5.19 -3.54
N VAL A 112 0.19 3.86 -3.47
CA VAL A 112 -0.93 2.95 -3.21
C VAL A 112 -1.29 3.04 -1.73
N THR A 113 -2.53 3.45 -1.44
CA THR A 113 -3.00 3.68 -0.07
C THR A 113 -4.30 2.95 0.26
N ALA A 114 -4.47 2.61 1.53
CA ALA A 114 -5.72 2.12 2.09
C ALA A 114 -6.11 2.95 3.32
N TYR A 115 -7.40 3.17 3.49
CA TYR A 115 -7.99 3.85 4.64
C TYR A 115 -9.00 2.93 5.30
N VAL A 116 -8.82 2.65 6.59
CA VAL A 116 -9.76 1.87 7.40
C VAL A 116 -10.38 2.78 8.46
N ARG A 117 -11.69 2.94 8.42
CA ARG A 117 -12.49 3.71 9.36
C ARG A 117 -12.81 2.86 10.60
N SER A 118 -12.57 3.38 11.80
CA SER A 118 -12.96 2.70 13.04
C SER A 118 -14.47 2.50 13.12
N PRO A 119 -14.98 1.52 13.91
CA PRO A 119 -16.42 1.26 14.02
C PRO A 119 -17.24 2.46 14.53
N ASP A 120 -16.66 3.26 15.43
CA ASP A 120 -17.27 4.51 15.93
C ASP A 120 -17.09 5.70 14.98
N ARG A 121 -16.42 5.49 13.84
CA ARG A 121 -16.06 6.45 12.79
C ARG A 121 -15.18 7.63 13.24
N ARG A 122 -14.63 7.58 14.46
CA ARG A 122 -13.81 8.68 15.02
C ARG A 122 -12.34 8.62 14.64
N LEU A 123 -11.86 7.49 14.13
CA LEU A 123 -10.49 7.29 13.69
C LEU A 123 -10.43 6.80 12.24
N SER A 124 -9.39 7.21 11.54
CA SER A 124 -8.97 6.67 10.24
C SER A 124 -7.58 6.06 10.41
N TYR A 125 -7.40 4.81 10.02
CA TYR A 125 -6.12 4.15 9.94
C TYR A 125 -5.64 4.20 8.49
N TYR A 126 -4.49 4.82 8.28
CA TYR A 126 -3.93 5.10 6.96
C TYR A 126 -2.71 4.22 6.71
N TYR A 127 -2.72 3.51 5.60
CA TYR A 127 -1.64 2.63 5.15
C TYR A 127 -1.16 3.15 3.79
N ALA A 128 0.11 3.53 3.67
CA ALA A 128 0.67 4.10 2.44
C ALA A 128 1.91 3.35 1.95
N HIS A 129 2.35 3.70 0.74
CA HIS A 129 3.49 3.10 0.05
C HIS A 129 3.34 1.61 -0.22
N LEU A 130 2.10 1.10 -0.29
CA LEU A 130 1.86 -0.32 -0.54
C LEU A 130 2.35 -0.71 -1.94
N ALA A 131 2.76 -1.97 -2.10
CA ALA A 131 3.01 -2.56 -3.40
C ALA A 131 1.71 -3.05 -4.06
N ALA A 132 0.83 -3.64 -3.25
CA ALA A 132 -0.45 -4.18 -3.69
C ALA A 132 -1.42 -4.29 -2.50
N TYR A 133 -2.72 -4.35 -2.81
CA TYR A 133 -3.76 -4.72 -1.85
C TYR A 133 -3.86 -6.24 -1.69
N ALA A 134 -4.35 -6.68 -0.54
CA ALA A 134 -4.76 -8.06 -0.36
C ALA A 134 -5.95 -8.39 -1.29
N PRO A 135 -6.04 -9.60 -1.89
CA PRO A 135 -7.09 -9.94 -2.85
C PRO A 135 -8.53 -9.81 -2.31
N THR A 136 -8.70 -9.95 -1.00
CA THR A 136 -10.01 -9.86 -0.32
C THR A 136 -10.38 -8.43 0.06
N LEU A 137 -9.45 -7.48 -0.04
CA LEU A 137 -9.67 -6.10 0.39
C LEU A 137 -10.49 -5.34 -0.66
N HIS A 138 -11.59 -4.73 -0.22
CA HIS A 138 -12.47 -3.93 -1.07
C HIS A 138 -13.15 -2.83 -0.24
N GLU A 139 -13.45 -1.70 -0.87
CA GLU A 139 -14.17 -0.59 -0.23
C GLU A 139 -15.54 -1.04 0.31
N GLY A 140 -15.90 -0.58 1.50
CA GLY A 140 -17.09 -1.01 2.24
C GLY A 140 -16.93 -2.35 2.98
N GLY A 141 -15.88 -3.12 2.69
CA GLY A 141 -15.58 -4.38 3.38
C GLY A 141 -15.18 -4.16 4.84
N MET A 142 -15.57 -5.08 5.72
CA MET A 142 -15.09 -5.08 7.10
C MET A 142 -13.75 -5.82 7.20
N VAL A 143 -12.87 -5.32 8.07
CA VAL A 143 -11.63 -5.98 8.48
C VAL A 143 -11.59 -6.08 10.00
N ARG A 144 -11.03 -7.16 10.51
CA ARG A 144 -10.63 -7.33 11.91
C ARG A 144 -9.16 -6.96 12.07
N ALA A 145 -8.76 -6.58 13.27
CA ALA A 145 -7.34 -6.44 13.60
C ALA A 145 -6.58 -7.73 13.21
N GLY A 146 -5.47 -7.59 12.49
CA GLY A 146 -4.68 -8.71 11.97
C GLY A 146 -5.10 -9.22 10.57
N ASP A 147 -6.25 -8.80 10.05
CA ASP A 147 -6.68 -9.18 8.69
C ASP A 147 -5.77 -8.56 7.62
N PRO A 148 -5.55 -9.24 6.48
CA PRO A 148 -4.69 -8.74 5.40
C PRO A 148 -5.18 -7.41 4.81
N ILE A 149 -4.28 -6.44 4.69
CA ILE A 149 -4.48 -5.18 3.96
C ILE A 149 -3.71 -5.20 2.64
N GLY A 150 -2.47 -5.70 2.64
CA GLY A 150 -1.65 -5.69 1.43
C GLY A 150 -0.22 -6.09 1.69
N ALA A 151 0.69 -5.50 0.93
CA ALA A 151 2.12 -5.74 1.03
C ALA A 151 2.92 -4.43 1.05
N VAL A 152 4.02 -4.43 1.80
CA VAL A 152 4.99 -3.33 1.82
C VAL A 152 5.56 -3.11 0.42
N GLY A 153 5.60 -1.85 0.00
CA GLY A 153 6.20 -1.42 -1.25
C GLY A 153 7.01 -0.14 -1.06
N ASP A 154 7.21 0.56 -2.17
CA ASP A 154 7.97 1.80 -2.30
C ASP A 154 7.23 2.83 -3.18
N SER A 155 5.91 2.66 -3.32
CA SER A 155 5.08 3.51 -4.18
C SER A 155 4.94 4.95 -3.64
N GLY A 156 4.61 5.89 -4.52
CA GLY A 156 4.50 7.30 -4.15
C GLY A 156 5.86 7.94 -3.91
N ASN A 157 5.99 8.76 -2.87
CA ASN A 157 7.22 9.47 -2.55
C ASN A 157 8.16 8.70 -1.61
N ALA A 158 7.82 7.46 -1.22
CA ALA A 158 8.79 6.56 -0.59
C ALA A 158 10.02 6.44 -1.49
N GLY A 159 9.79 6.23 -2.79
CA GLY A 159 10.81 6.21 -3.82
C GLY A 159 11.48 4.84 -3.95
N ALA A 160 11.94 4.54 -5.16
CA ALA A 160 12.45 3.21 -5.52
C ALA A 160 13.46 2.65 -4.50
N GLY A 161 13.19 1.46 -3.98
CA GLY A 161 14.05 0.74 -3.06
C GLY A 161 13.93 1.15 -1.58
N ASN A 162 13.19 2.21 -1.26
CA ASN A 162 12.94 2.63 0.11
C ASN A 162 11.70 1.91 0.68
N PHE A 163 11.81 0.61 0.91
CA PHE A 163 10.70 -0.24 1.34
C PHE A 163 10.33 0.01 2.81
N HIS A 164 9.10 0.48 3.02
CA HIS A 164 8.50 0.63 4.34
C HIS A 164 6.98 0.77 4.24
N LEU A 165 6.29 0.52 5.35
CA LEU A 165 4.91 0.97 5.52
C LEU A 165 4.93 2.33 6.20
N HIS A 166 4.34 3.35 5.57
CA HIS A 166 3.91 4.52 6.29
C HIS A 166 2.53 4.24 6.92
N PHE A 167 2.47 4.25 8.25
CA PHE A 167 1.24 4.05 9.01
C PHE A 167 0.83 5.33 9.74
N GLY A 168 -0.34 5.85 9.38
CA GLY A 168 -0.93 7.05 9.98
C GLY A 168 -2.19 6.74 10.77
N ILE A 169 -2.49 7.60 11.74
CA ILE A 169 -3.79 7.62 12.41
C ILE A 169 -4.30 9.05 12.40
N GLU A 170 -5.55 9.21 11.98
CA GLU A 170 -6.22 10.50 11.97
C GLU A 170 -7.46 10.45 12.82
N ARG A 171 -7.67 11.49 13.63
CA ARG A 171 -8.95 11.79 14.28
C ARG A 171 -9.87 12.42 13.24
N VAL A 172 -11.10 11.93 13.15
CA VAL A 172 -12.08 12.40 12.16
C VAL A 172 -13.38 12.74 12.88
N GLU A 173 -13.91 13.91 12.58
CA GLU A 173 -15.17 14.39 13.14
C GLU A 173 -16.37 13.81 12.38
N PRO A 174 -17.56 13.72 13.02
CA PRO A 174 -18.76 13.23 12.36
C PRO A 174 -19.05 14.00 11.05
N GLY A 175 -19.15 13.26 9.94
CA GLY A 175 -19.45 13.82 8.62
C GLY A 175 -18.22 14.27 7.82
N GLU A 176 -17.02 14.24 8.39
CA GLU A 176 -15.80 14.53 7.63
C GLU A 176 -15.47 13.39 6.64
N PRO A 177 -15.01 13.73 5.43
CA PRO A 177 -14.60 12.74 4.44
C PRO A 177 -13.29 12.06 4.84
N TRP A 178 -13.01 10.90 4.24
CA TRP A 178 -11.81 10.08 4.52
C TRP A 178 -10.46 10.79 4.36
N TYR A 179 -10.40 11.87 3.58
CA TYR A 179 -9.18 12.66 3.32
C TYR A 179 -9.04 13.91 4.19
N ARG A 180 -9.98 14.16 5.11
CA ARG A 180 -9.91 15.26 6.07
C ARG A 180 -9.93 14.68 7.47
N GLY A 181 -8.73 14.50 8.03
CA GLY A 181 -8.55 14.09 9.40
C GLY A 181 -7.36 14.80 10.02
N ARG A 182 -7.35 14.85 11.36
CA ARG A 182 -6.23 15.41 12.12
C ARG A 182 -5.31 14.30 12.56
N ALA A 183 -4.09 14.29 12.05
CA ALA A 183 -3.06 13.32 12.41
C ALA A 183 -2.80 13.29 13.93
N ILE A 184 -2.64 12.09 14.48
CA ILE A 184 -2.23 11.82 15.86
C ILE A 184 -1.08 10.83 15.84
N ASN A 185 -0.17 10.91 16.82
CA ASN A 185 1.01 10.05 16.85
C ASN A 185 0.61 8.56 17.04
N PRO A 186 0.86 7.67 16.05
CA PRO A 186 0.57 6.25 16.17
C PRO A 186 1.54 5.48 17.08
N TYR A 187 2.78 5.96 17.21
CA TYR A 187 3.86 5.29 17.93
C TYR A 187 3.48 4.83 19.34
N PRO A 188 2.93 5.66 20.24
CA PRO A 188 2.57 5.22 21.59
C PRO A 188 1.48 4.15 21.64
N LEU A 189 0.66 4.04 20.59
CA LEU A 189 -0.44 3.07 20.49
C LEU A 189 0.06 1.72 19.95
N LEU A 190 0.98 1.75 18.98
CA LEU A 190 1.70 0.55 18.51
C LEU A 190 2.65 0.02 19.58
N ALA A 191 3.26 0.93 20.33
CA ALA A 191 4.27 0.60 21.32
C ALA A 191 3.75 -0.27 22.48
N ARG A 192 2.43 -0.32 22.64
CA ARG A 192 1.76 -1.11 23.68
C ARG A 192 1.09 -2.36 23.12
N GLY A 193 1.11 -2.56 21.79
CA GLY A 193 0.67 -3.78 21.13
C GLY A 193 1.73 -4.86 21.20
N ARG A 194 1.36 -6.09 21.57
CA ARG A 194 2.30 -7.22 21.59
C ARG A 194 2.71 -7.59 20.16
N ALA A 195 4.00 -7.85 19.95
CA ALA A 195 4.47 -8.54 18.76
C ALA A 195 3.93 -9.99 18.82
N GLU A 196 3.19 -10.38 17.78
CA GLU A 196 2.77 -11.77 17.59
C GLU A 196 4.05 -12.62 17.43
N ARG A 197 4.22 -13.62 18.31
CA ARG A 197 5.32 -14.59 18.24
C ARG A 197 4.96 -15.74 17.32
#